data_AF-A0A522ZWQ7-F1
#
_entry.id   AF-A0A522ZWQ7-F1
#
_cell.length_a   1.000
_cell.length_b   1.000
_cell.length_c   1.000
_cell.angle_alpha   90.00
_cell.angle_beta   90.00
_cell.angle_gamma   90.00
#
_symmetry.space_group_name_H-M   'P 1'
#
loop_
_entity.id
_entity.type
_entity.pdbx_description
1 polymer ?
#
loop_
_entity_poly.entity_id
_entity_poly.type
_entity_poly.pdbx_seq_one_letter_code
_entity_poly.pdbx_strand_id
1 'polypeptide(L)'
;MAAATPHAARKSWRQRARWLVFGALMGSTGLALAWSDHTLGTWQALAVMPAIVQAPPVTVESLDSFLAAEDSGLAPLLAQEETWDRAHVPAYPPRPEALQFQAGGPAATRRQRFMAALRINPNCKLALFLQMRPGTAPPPGTELPWTDVTTLRHDYTVSNSRFERLHEGERVPVLEVIATASGEPDEGLDIGLWEDNGTPYGKTYGFGKQPFGDPALEFGSQAPFHMGFYHESPIIYKAAGFLRRTYPEYRIHLYRSLAAFALKTGHPYWGWRFAGWALHYVQDLTQPYHATVLPGVSTARMLWINALDIMGWHGPKDRAIRLVSNRHLALENYQYYRMSDAYLHNDPNDAVLRALRDTSQDAAQAPWADTAPRQVVSRQAHAWADRTDRMLVQALPAKYVSDPAYVFEQTEPDIDLVTVLHAAPQKMQDEMTQLLSTLMQHFGTQTRVFIGSLAAR
;
A
#
# COMPACT_ATOMS: atom_id res chain seq x y z
N MET A 1 71.91 13.69 13.47
CA MET A 1 71.48 14.89 14.21
C MET A 1 70.88 15.88 13.22
N ALA A 2 69.62 16.28 13.46
CA ALA A 2 68.90 17.49 13.01
C ALA A 2 69.00 17.93 11.52
N ALA A 3 67.97 18.35 10.81
CA ALA A 3 66.53 18.51 11.04
C ALA A 3 65.90 18.67 9.64
N ALA A 4 64.82 17.95 9.33
CA ALA A 4 64.06 18.14 8.10
C ALA A 4 62.81 18.97 8.41
N THR A 5 62.69 20.09 7.71
CA THR A 5 61.57 21.04 7.71
C THR A 5 60.31 20.44 7.06
N PRO A 6 59.09 20.71 7.56
CA PRO A 6 57.86 20.18 6.97
C PRO A 6 57.32 21.15 5.91
N HIS A 7 57.47 20.81 4.63
CA HIS A 7 56.78 21.51 3.54
C HIS A 7 56.13 20.54 2.55
N ALA A 8 55.19 19.74 3.05
CA ALA A 8 54.29 18.95 2.20
C ALA A 8 52.98 18.59 2.94
N ALA A 9 52.25 19.59 3.44
CA ALA A 9 50.95 19.35 4.07
C ALA A 9 49.95 20.49 3.83
N ARG A 10 49.81 20.95 2.57
CA ARG A 10 48.80 21.98 2.23
C ARG A 10 48.04 21.76 0.92
N LYS A 11 48.07 20.55 0.36
CA LYS A 11 47.20 20.16 -0.78
C LYS A 11 46.56 18.79 -0.55
N SER A 12 45.58 18.71 0.35
CA SER A 12 44.58 17.62 0.29
C SER A 12 43.26 17.86 1.05
N TRP A 13 43.10 19.00 1.73
CA TRP A 13 41.88 19.23 2.53
C TRP A 13 40.63 19.59 1.69
N ARG A 14 40.81 20.12 0.48
CA ARG A 14 39.69 20.51 -0.40
C ARG A 14 39.14 19.39 -1.29
N GLN A 15 39.76 18.21 -1.32
CA GLN A 15 39.27 17.04 -2.07
C GLN A 15 38.79 15.88 -1.18
N ARG A 16 38.99 15.96 0.15
CA ARG A 16 38.40 15.02 1.13
C ARG A 16 37.05 15.48 1.71
N ALA A 17 36.54 16.63 1.27
CA ALA A 17 35.24 17.17 1.69
C ALA A 17 34.05 16.74 0.80
N ARG A 18 34.19 15.68 0.00
CA ARG A 18 33.15 15.19 -0.92
C ARG A 18 32.64 13.77 -0.65
N TRP A 19 33.06 13.13 0.45
CA TRP A 19 32.67 11.74 0.76
C TRP A 19 32.38 11.50 2.25
N LEU A 20 31.70 12.44 2.91
CA LEU A 20 31.11 12.21 4.25
C LEU A 20 29.71 12.84 4.30
N VAL A 21 28.78 12.27 3.52
CA VAL A 21 27.34 12.31 3.83
C VAL A 21 26.89 10.86 3.86
N PHE A 22 27.15 10.20 4.97
CA PHE A 22 26.66 8.86 5.26
C PHE A 22 26.03 8.89 6.65
N GLY A 23 24.77 8.44 6.71
CA GLY A 23 24.23 7.72 7.85
C GLY A 23 23.88 8.55 9.08
N ALA A 24 22.69 9.14 9.08
CA ALA A 24 21.83 9.25 10.26
C ALA A 24 20.45 9.77 9.84
N LEU A 25 19.63 8.93 9.20
CA LEU A 25 18.18 9.10 9.19
C LEU A 25 17.63 8.07 10.18
N MET A 26 17.83 8.34 11.46
CA MET A 26 17.11 7.67 12.55
C MET A 26 16.11 8.67 13.10
N GLY A 27 15.07 8.91 12.32
CA GLY A 27 13.79 9.32 12.85
C GLY A 27 12.91 8.09 12.71
N SER A 28 12.42 7.54 13.83
CA SER A 28 11.42 6.48 13.82
C SER A 28 10.18 7.02 13.11
N THR A 29 10.07 6.82 11.79
CA THR A 29 8.87 7.16 11.04
C THR A 29 7.79 6.19 11.48
N GLY A 30 6.61 6.71 11.81
CA GLY A 30 5.49 5.86 12.18
C GLY A 30 5.17 4.86 11.07
N LEU A 31 4.49 3.79 11.47
CA LEU A 31 3.90 2.82 10.55
C LEU A 31 3.01 3.56 9.54
N ALA A 32 2.99 3.11 8.31
CA ALA A 32 2.07 3.65 7.31
C ALA A 32 1.79 2.55 6.30
N LEU A 33 0.82 1.72 6.65
CA LEU A 33 -0.03 1.07 5.67
C LEU A 33 -0.99 2.16 5.12
N ALA A 34 -1.70 1.91 4.03
CA ALA A 34 -2.82 2.78 3.67
C ALA A 34 -4.04 2.43 4.53
N TRP A 35 -5.24 2.56 3.96
CA TRP A 35 -6.47 2.07 4.58
C TRP A 35 -6.25 0.72 5.26
N SER A 36 -6.54 0.67 6.57
CA SER A 36 -6.32 -0.53 7.34
C SER A 36 -7.40 -1.56 7.00
N ASP A 37 -6.94 -2.76 6.62
CA ASP A 37 -7.78 -3.88 6.18
C ASP A 37 -8.62 -3.58 4.92
N HIS A 38 -7.95 -3.62 3.77
CA HIS A 38 -8.57 -3.45 2.45
C HIS A 38 -9.75 -4.40 2.19
N THR A 39 -9.72 -5.59 2.78
CA THR A 39 -10.76 -6.61 2.63
C THR A 39 -12.12 -6.08 3.08
N LEU A 40 -12.18 -5.36 4.21
CA LEU A 40 -13.42 -4.78 4.75
C LEU A 40 -14.08 -3.82 3.75
N GLY A 41 -13.27 -2.95 3.14
CA GLY A 41 -13.74 -2.00 2.14
C GLY A 41 -14.19 -2.70 0.86
N THR A 42 -13.39 -3.65 0.38
CA THR A 42 -13.62 -4.37 -0.88
C THR A 42 -14.91 -5.18 -0.85
N TRP A 43 -15.23 -5.85 0.26
CA TRP A 43 -16.51 -6.57 0.42
C TRP A 43 -17.71 -5.67 0.17
N GLN A 44 -17.77 -4.50 0.82
CA GLN A 44 -18.89 -3.58 0.66
C GLN A 44 -18.89 -2.98 -0.75
N ALA A 45 -17.73 -2.53 -1.25
CA ALA A 45 -17.64 -1.88 -2.55
C ALA A 45 -18.15 -2.78 -3.69
N LEU A 46 -17.85 -4.08 -3.65
CA LEU A 46 -18.21 -5.04 -4.70
C LEU A 46 -19.55 -5.75 -4.46
N ALA A 47 -20.11 -5.71 -3.25
CA ALA A 47 -21.41 -6.32 -2.93
C ALA A 47 -22.59 -5.74 -3.74
N VAL A 48 -22.41 -4.58 -4.37
CA VAL A 48 -23.42 -3.92 -5.23
C VAL A 48 -23.18 -4.16 -6.73
N MET A 49 -22.18 -4.96 -7.11
CA MET A 49 -21.91 -5.31 -8.51
C MET A 49 -22.52 -6.69 -8.84
N PRO A 50 -23.63 -6.76 -9.62
CA PRO A 50 -24.24 -8.04 -9.98
C PRO A 50 -23.27 -8.97 -10.71
N ALA A 51 -22.40 -8.42 -11.56
CA ALA A 51 -21.38 -9.19 -12.29
C ALA A 51 -20.37 -9.92 -11.37
N ILE A 52 -20.26 -9.52 -10.10
CA ILE A 52 -19.38 -10.15 -9.11
C ILE A 52 -20.18 -11.03 -8.16
N VAL A 53 -21.27 -10.51 -7.59
CA VAL A 53 -22.06 -11.23 -6.58
C VAL A 53 -22.85 -12.39 -7.18
N GLN A 54 -23.27 -12.28 -8.44
CA GLN A 54 -24.01 -13.33 -9.15
C GLN A 54 -23.09 -14.19 -10.05
N ALA A 55 -21.78 -13.91 -10.06
CA ALA A 55 -20.84 -14.75 -10.79
C ALA A 55 -20.86 -16.18 -10.20
N PRO A 56 -20.76 -17.22 -11.04
CA PRO A 56 -20.55 -18.57 -10.55
C PRO A 56 -19.31 -18.62 -9.64
N PRO A 57 -19.31 -19.42 -8.57
CA PRO A 57 -18.11 -19.68 -7.79
C PRO A 57 -16.94 -20.08 -8.69
N VAL A 58 -15.71 -19.82 -8.25
CA VAL A 58 -14.49 -20.21 -8.96
C VAL A 58 -13.83 -21.39 -8.26
N THR A 59 -13.11 -22.20 -9.02
CA THR A 59 -12.36 -23.33 -8.47
C THR A 59 -11.03 -22.82 -7.95
N VAL A 60 -10.76 -23.05 -6.67
CA VAL A 60 -9.49 -22.71 -6.01
C VAL A 60 -8.34 -23.42 -6.72
N GLU A 61 -7.28 -22.68 -7.03
CA GLU A 61 -6.13 -23.16 -7.80
C GLU A 61 -4.83 -22.74 -7.13
N SER A 62 -3.87 -23.67 -6.98
CA SER A 62 -2.57 -23.33 -6.42
C SER A 62 -1.73 -22.49 -7.40
N LEU A 63 -0.77 -21.70 -6.88
CA LEU A 63 0.14 -20.94 -7.74
C LEU A 63 0.95 -21.88 -8.64
N ASP A 64 1.34 -23.03 -8.11
CA ASP A 64 2.15 -24.00 -8.85
C ASP A 64 1.38 -24.61 -10.02
N SER A 65 0.07 -24.88 -9.86
CA SER A 65 -0.81 -25.31 -10.96
C SER A 65 -0.95 -24.24 -12.04
N PHE A 66 -1.25 -23.00 -11.64
CA PHE A 66 -1.35 -21.87 -12.57
C PHE A 66 -0.06 -21.66 -13.36
N LEU A 67 1.10 -21.61 -12.68
CA LEU A 67 2.39 -21.45 -13.33
C LEU A 67 2.75 -22.64 -14.23
N ALA A 68 2.34 -23.86 -13.87
CA ALA A 68 2.57 -25.03 -14.70
C ALA A 68 1.77 -24.99 -16.01
N ALA A 69 0.57 -24.42 -15.98
CA ALA A 69 -0.28 -24.24 -17.14
C ALA A 69 0.18 -23.08 -18.03
N GLU A 70 0.65 -21.97 -17.43
CA GLU A 70 0.75 -20.68 -18.13
C GLU A 70 2.16 -20.10 -18.26
N ASP A 71 3.21 -20.75 -17.77
CA ASP A 71 4.58 -20.19 -17.81
C ASP A 71 5.01 -19.70 -19.21
N SER A 72 4.62 -20.41 -20.25
CA SER A 72 4.96 -20.07 -21.64
C SER A 72 4.25 -18.80 -22.11
N GLY A 73 3.03 -18.54 -21.64
CA GLY A 73 2.29 -17.29 -21.89
C GLY A 73 2.71 -16.14 -20.99
N LEU A 74 3.13 -16.43 -19.75
CA LEU A 74 3.61 -15.44 -18.79
C LEU A 74 4.95 -14.82 -19.21
N ALA A 75 5.84 -15.56 -19.87
CA ALA A 75 7.12 -15.03 -20.35
C ALA A 75 6.99 -13.81 -21.29
N PRO A 76 6.22 -13.86 -22.39
CA PRO A 76 6.00 -12.69 -23.23
C PRO A 76 5.16 -11.61 -22.54
N LEU A 77 4.21 -11.97 -21.67
CA LEU A 77 3.44 -10.98 -20.89
C LEU A 77 4.35 -10.13 -20.00
N LEU A 78 5.18 -10.76 -19.17
CA LEU A 78 6.08 -10.05 -18.24
C LEU A 78 7.20 -9.28 -18.96
N ALA A 79 7.54 -9.66 -20.20
CA ALA A 79 8.43 -8.87 -21.05
C ALA A 79 7.75 -7.59 -21.57
N GLN A 80 6.45 -7.68 -21.90
CA GLN A 80 5.65 -6.51 -22.29
C GLN A 80 5.45 -5.56 -21.10
N GLU A 81 5.19 -6.08 -19.90
CA GLU A 81 5.09 -5.28 -18.68
C GLU A 81 6.37 -4.47 -18.43
N GLU A 82 7.54 -5.10 -18.48
CA GLU A 82 8.82 -4.40 -18.32
C GLU A 82 9.03 -3.30 -19.38
N THR A 83 8.55 -3.51 -20.61
CA THR A 83 8.60 -2.51 -21.68
C THR A 83 7.66 -1.34 -21.39
N TRP A 84 6.45 -1.64 -20.93
CA TRP A 84 5.45 -0.65 -20.56
C TRP A 84 5.92 0.20 -19.37
N ASP A 85 6.47 -0.44 -18.33
CA ASP A 85 6.95 0.24 -17.11
C ASP A 85 8.04 1.27 -17.43
N ARG A 86 9.03 0.89 -18.24
CA ARG A 86 10.11 1.80 -18.68
C ARG A 86 9.60 3.02 -19.44
N ALA A 87 8.49 2.88 -20.15
CA ALA A 87 7.92 3.94 -20.96
C ALA A 87 6.97 4.86 -20.16
N HIS A 88 6.26 4.33 -19.17
CA HIS A 88 5.13 5.01 -18.55
C HIS A 88 5.30 5.33 -17.06
N VAL A 89 6.07 4.54 -16.32
CA VAL A 89 6.24 4.70 -14.86
C VAL A 89 7.40 5.68 -14.58
N PRO A 90 7.14 6.86 -13.99
CA PRO A 90 8.17 7.87 -13.74
C PRO A 90 9.23 7.34 -12.79
N ALA A 91 10.50 7.58 -13.11
CA ALA A 91 11.64 7.15 -12.31
C ALA A 91 11.66 5.62 -12.02
N TYR A 92 11.00 4.82 -12.85
CA TYR A 92 11.04 3.36 -12.77
C TYR A 92 12.47 2.84 -12.89
N PRO A 93 12.97 2.05 -11.92
CA PRO A 93 14.24 1.38 -12.05
C PRO A 93 14.05 0.12 -12.92
N PRO A 94 14.69 0.07 -14.10
CA PRO A 94 14.77 -1.12 -14.95
C PRO A 94 14.91 -2.42 -14.17
N ARG A 95 14.06 -3.41 -14.43
CA ARG A 95 14.25 -4.75 -13.86
C ARG A 95 15.59 -5.31 -14.38
N PRO A 96 16.47 -5.81 -13.50
CA PRO A 96 17.69 -6.49 -13.93
C PRO A 96 17.39 -7.67 -14.88
N GLU A 97 18.20 -7.84 -15.92
CA GLU A 97 18.01 -8.90 -16.94
C GLU A 97 17.96 -10.29 -16.32
N ALA A 98 18.77 -10.53 -15.29
CA ALA A 98 18.82 -11.80 -14.56
C ALA A 98 17.48 -12.18 -13.88
N LEU A 99 16.58 -11.21 -13.66
CA LEU A 99 15.24 -11.45 -13.09
C LEU A 99 14.18 -11.64 -14.18
N GLN A 100 14.56 -11.77 -15.44
CA GLN A 100 13.58 -12.01 -16.51
C GLN A 100 12.93 -13.36 -16.30
N PHE A 101 11.60 -13.39 -16.37
CA PHE A 101 10.87 -14.64 -16.25
C PHE A 101 11.25 -15.59 -17.39
N GLN A 102 11.55 -16.84 -17.01
CA GLN A 102 11.87 -17.91 -17.94
C GLN A 102 10.97 -19.11 -17.64
N ALA A 103 10.23 -19.53 -18.67
CA ALA A 103 9.33 -20.68 -18.59
C ALA A 103 10.08 -22.00 -18.35
N GLY A 104 9.34 -23.01 -17.90
CA GLY A 104 9.85 -24.35 -17.68
C GLY A 104 10.66 -24.54 -16.39
N GLY A 105 11.03 -25.80 -16.15
CA GLY A 105 11.71 -26.25 -14.93
C GLY A 105 10.74 -26.78 -13.86
N PRO A 106 11.27 -27.27 -12.73
CA PRO A 106 10.46 -27.75 -11.61
C PRO A 106 9.56 -26.67 -11.02
N ALA A 107 8.47 -27.07 -10.36
CA ALA A 107 7.48 -26.14 -9.76
C ALA A 107 8.13 -25.06 -8.88
N ALA A 108 9.01 -25.46 -7.95
CA ALA A 108 9.73 -24.52 -7.08
C ALA A 108 10.56 -23.49 -7.86
N THR A 109 11.21 -23.91 -8.95
CA THR A 109 11.99 -23.00 -9.81
C THR A 109 11.07 -22.02 -10.57
N ARG A 110 9.92 -22.49 -11.08
CA ARG A 110 8.94 -21.62 -11.73
C ARG A 110 8.38 -20.58 -10.77
N ARG A 111 7.98 -21.01 -9.56
CA ARG A 111 7.53 -20.11 -8.50
C ARG A 111 8.59 -19.06 -8.16
N GLN A 112 9.84 -19.49 -7.92
CA GLN A 112 10.93 -18.57 -7.62
C GLN A 112 11.15 -17.55 -8.74
N ARG A 113 11.18 -17.99 -10.01
CA ARG A 113 11.35 -17.10 -11.16
C ARG A 113 10.19 -16.13 -11.32
N PHE A 114 8.97 -16.58 -11.08
CA PHE A 114 7.78 -15.73 -11.13
C PHE A 114 7.88 -14.63 -10.08
N MET A 115 8.08 -14.99 -8.81
CA MET A 115 8.19 -14.03 -7.71
C MET A 115 9.35 -13.03 -7.92
N ALA A 116 10.50 -13.50 -8.43
CA ALA A 116 11.65 -12.67 -8.73
C ALA A 116 11.38 -11.70 -9.91
N ALA A 117 10.67 -12.14 -10.95
CA ALA A 117 10.31 -11.29 -12.08
C ALA A 117 9.32 -10.20 -11.69
N LEU A 118 8.39 -10.50 -10.77
CA LEU A 118 7.48 -9.55 -10.15
C LEU A 118 8.16 -8.66 -9.10
N ARG A 119 9.41 -8.99 -8.73
CA ARG A 119 10.18 -8.35 -7.64
C ARG A 119 9.36 -8.19 -6.35
N ILE A 120 8.71 -9.27 -5.94
CA ILE A 120 8.00 -9.37 -4.65
C ILE A 120 8.80 -10.22 -3.66
N ASN A 121 8.46 -10.16 -2.38
CA ASN A 121 9.11 -10.92 -1.32
C ASN A 121 8.99 -12.42 -1.61
N PRO A 122 10.10 -13.15 -1.82
CA PRO A 122 10.05 -14.59 -2.13
C PRO A 122 9.53 -15.44 -0.95
N ASN A 123 9.43 -14.86 0.25
CA ASN A 123 8.92 -15.53 1.44
C ASN A 123 7.43 -15.25 1.69
N CYS A 124 6.75 -14.44 0.87
CA CYS A 124 5.31 -14.25 1.02
C CYS A 124 4.59 -15.61 0.89
N LYS A 125 3.60 -15.82 1.76
CA LYS A 125 3.04 -17.14 2.00
C LYS A 125 2.27 -17.63 0.79
N LEU A 126 1.44 -16.76 0.21
CA LEU A 126 0.53 -17.07 -0.90
C LEU A 126 -0.28 -18.34 -0.63
N ALA A 127 -0.70 -18.52 0.63
CA ALA A 127 -1.58 -19.62 1.03
C ALA A 127 -2.91 -19.55 0.26
N LEU A 128 -3.65 -20.66 0.24
CA LEU A 128 -5.02 -20.67 -0.25
C LEU A 128 -5.92 -20.43 0.96
N PHE A 129 -6.54 -19.25 1.04
CA PHE A 129 -7.34 -18.86 2.19
C PHE A 129 -8.41 -17.83 1.83
N LEU A 130 -9.39 -17.67 2.73
CA LEU A 130 -10.30 -16.53 2.79
C LEU A 130 -10.11 -15.83 4.14
N GLN A 131 -10.19 -14.51 4.15
CA GLN A 131 -10.37 -13.76 5.40
C GLN A 131 -11.85 -13.84 5.79
N MET A 132 -12.12 -14.04 7.07
CA MET A 132 -13.48 -14.05 7.61
C MET A 132 -13.91 -12.62 7.92
N ARG A 133 -15.18 -12.31 7.68
CA ARG A 133 -15.76 -11.03 8.14
C ARG A 133 -15.66 -10.94 9.67
N PRO A 134 -15.40 -9.75 10.25
CA PRO A 134 -15.43 -9.59 11.71
C PRO A 134 -16.73 -10.14 12.30
N GLY A 135 -16.61 -10.93 13.38
CA GLY A 135 -17.74 -11.60 14.02
C GLY A 135 -18.14 -12.95 13.42
N THR A 136 -17.52 -13.38 12.30
CA THR A 136 -17.73 -14.71 11.72
C THR A 136 -16.58 -15.65 12.04
N ALA A 137 -16.90 -16.89 12.41
CA ALA A 137 -15.91 -17.93 12.65
C ALA A 137 -15.67 -18.75 11.36
N PRO A 138 -14.42 -19.16 11.08
CA PRO A 138 -14.16 -20.11 10.01
C PRO A 138 -14.86 -21.45 10.31
N PRO A 139 -15.17 -22.26 9.28
CA PRO A 139 -15.70 -23.61 9.48
C PRO A 139 -14.85 -24.44 10.45
N PRO A 140 -15.45 -25.38 11.21
CA PRO A 140 -14.70 -26.20 12.16
C PRO A 140 -13.55 -26.96 11.50
N GLY A 141 -12.33 -26.77 12.01
CA GLY A 141 -11.12 -27.44 11.51
C GLY A 141 -10.47 -26.80 10.29
N THR A 142 -10.99 -25.70 9.76
CA THR A 142 -10.39 -24.99 8.62
C THR A 142 -9.62 -23.73 9.01
N GLU A 143 -9.54 -23.38 10.29
CA GLU A 143 -8.86 -22.17 10.74
C GLU A 143 -7.37 -22.15 10.34
N LEU A 144 -6.94 -21.05 9.71
CA LEU A 144 -5.56 -20.77 9.33
C LEU A 144 -4.99 -19.72 10.30
N PRO A 145 -3.86 -19.99 10.99
CA PRO A 145 -3.23 -18.99 11.84
C PRO A 145 -2.73 -17.82 10.99
N TRP A 146 -2.85 -16.59 11.50
CA TRP A 146 -2.40 -15.38 10.80
C TRP A 146 -0.91 -15.41 10.41
N THR A 147 -0.07 -16.15 11.14
CA THR A 147 1.36 -16.35 10.83
C THR A 147 1.62 -17.20 9.57
N ASP A 148 0.60 -17.90 9.07
CA ASP A 148 0.61 -18.58 7.77
C ASP A 148 0.07 -17.68 6.63
N VAL A 149 -0.43 -16.49 6.96
CA VAL A 149 -0.94 -15.49 6.00
C VAL A 149 0.12 -14.43 5.71
N THR A 150 0.69 -13.83 6.76
CA THR A 150 1.64 -12.73 6.65
C THR A 150 3.10 -13.14 6.88
N THR A 151 4.02 -12.29 6.41
CA THR A 151 5.46 -12.35 6.74
C THR A 151 5.87 -11.38 7.86
N LEU A 152 4.97 -10.49 8.27
CA LEU A 152 5.19 -9.55 9.37
C LEU A 152 5.33 -10.32 10.69
N ARG A 153 6.28 -9.89 11.53
CA ARG A 153 6.47 -10.48 12.88
C ARG A 153 5.48 -9.95 13.90
N HIS A 154 5.04 -8.71 13.70
CA HIS A 154 4.04 -8.04 14.52
C HIS A 154 3.16 -7.22 13.60
N ASP A 155 1.86 -7.44 13.67
CA ASP A 155 0.85 -6.64 12.97
C ASP A 155 -0.47 -6.76 13.72
N TYR A 156 -1.11 -5.63 14.01
CA TYR A 156 -2.33 -5.61 14.82
C TYR A 156 -3.55 -6.10 14.05
N THR A 157 -3.70 -5.66 12.81
CA THR A 157 -4.90 -5.89 11.99
C THR A 157 -5.02 -7.36 11.59
N VAL A 158 -3.95 -7.94 11.02
CA VAL A 158 -3.95 -9.33 10.56
C VAL A 158 -4.02 -10.32 11.73
N SER A 159 -3.43 -9.97 12.90
CA SER A 159 -3.47 -10.85 14.08
C SER A 159 -4.82 -10.89 14.79
N ASN A 160 -5.64 -9.86 14.61
CA ASN A 160 -7.04 -9.82 15.07
C ASN A 160 -8.04 -10.37 14.02
N SER A 161 -7.58 -10.63 12.80
CA SER A 161 -8.37 -11.26 11.75
C SER A 161 -8.44 -12.78 11.90
N ARG A 162 -9.49 -13.38 11.33
CA ARG A 162 -9.69 -14.83 11.30
C ARG A 162 -9.65 -15.30 9.86
N PHE A 163 -9.06 -16.45 9.60
CA PHE A 163 -8.86 -16.95 8.24
C PHE A 163 -9.35 -18.39 8.10
N GLU A 164 -10.01 -18.67 6.99
CA GLU A 164 -10.37 -20.02 6.55
C GLU A 164 -9.32 -20.52 5.55
N ARG A 165 -8.74 -21.67 5.82
CA ARG A 165 -7.87 -22.41 4.90
C ARG A 165 -8.73 -23.01 3.79
N LEU A 166 -8.29 -22.83 2.56
CA LEU A 166 -8.86 -23.45 1.38
C LEU A 166 -7.98 -24.59 0.86
N HIS A 167 -8.60 -25.49 0.12
CA HIS A 167 -7.93 -26.55 -0.64
C HIS A 167 -8.14 -26.38 -2.15
N GLU A 168 -7.11 -26.75 -2.93
CA GLU A 168 -7.21 -26.76 -4.39
C GLU A 168 -8.37 -27.66 -4.85
N GLY A 169 -9.16 -27.17 -5.81
CA GLY A 169 -10.38 -27.83 -6.27
C GLY A 169 -11.68 -27.38 -5.57
N GLU A 170 -11.60 -26.69 -4.43
CA GLU A 170 -12.78 -26.14 -3.76
C GLU A 170 -13.46 -25.03 -4.58
N ARG A 171 -14.73 -24.78 -4.30
CA ARG A 171 -15.53 -23.77 -5.02
C ARG A 171 -15.85 -22.61 -4.08
N VAL A 172 -15.32 -21.44 -4.38
CA VAL A 172 -15.46 -20.23 -3.55
C VAL A 172 -16.10 -19.07 -4.31
N PRO A 173 -16.90 -18.21 -3.66
CA PRO A 173 -17.50 -17.05 -4.34
C PRO A 173 -16.43 -16.06 -4.80
N VAL A 174 -16.63 -15.46 -5.99
CA VAL A 174 -15.70 -14.49 -6.58
C VAL A 174 -15.46 -13.29 -5.64
N LEU A 175 -16.51 -12.78 -5.00
CA LEU A 175 -16.42 -11.67 -4.05
C LEU A 175 -15.41 -11.96 -2.92
N GLU A 176 -15.42 -13.16 -2.37
CA GLU A 176 -14.53 -13.53 -1.26
C GLU A 176 -13.07 -13.62 -1.70
N VAL A 177 -12.83 -14.09 -2.93
CA VAL A 177 -11.48 -14.16 -3.52
C VAL A 177 -10.92 -12.76 -3.73
N ILE A 178 -11.68 -11.86 -4.38
CA ILE A 178 -11.21 -10.49 -4.67
C ILE A 178 -10.98 -9.73 -3.37
N ALA A 179 -11.92 -9.80 -2.42
CA ALA A 179 -11.82 -9.09 -1.16
C ALA A 179 -10.63 -9.58 -0.34
N THR A 180 -10.50 -10.89 -0.11
CA THR A 180 -9.36 -11.44 0.65
C THR A 180 -8.04 -11.07 0.00
N ALA A 181 -7.95 -11.21 -1.32
CA ALA A 181 -6.72 -10.91 -2.04
C ALA A 181 -6.32 -9.42 -1.95
N SER A 182 -7.27 -8.51 -1.72
CA SER A 182 -6.95 -7.07 -1.57
C SER A 182 -6.12 -6.75 -0.33
N GLY A 183 -6.07 -7.63 0.68
CA GLY A 183 -5.18 -7.47 1.85
C GLY A 183 -3.75 -7.99 1.63
N GLU A 184 -3.54 -8.92 0.70
CA GLU A 184 -2.27 -9.66 0.57
C GLU A 184 -1.01 -8.80 0.30
N PRO A 185 -1.07 -7.66 -0.43
CA PRO A 185 0.09 -6.80 -0.57
C PRO A 185 0.70 -6.33 0.75
N ASP A 186 -0.13 -5.98 1.72
CA ASP A 186 0.29 -5.58 3.07
C ASP A 186 0.82 -6.76 3.89
N GLU A 187 0.29 -7.95 3.66
CA GLU A 187 0.65 -9.18 4.38
C GLU A 187 2.03 -9.72 3.97
N GLY A 188 2.62 -9.26 2.86
CA GLY A 188 4.02 -9.57 2.64
C GLY A 188 4.60 -9.37 1.26
N LEU A 189 3.82 -8.98 0.25
CA LEU A 189 4.36 -8.86 -1.11
C LEU A 189 5.47 -7.80 -1.20
N ASP A 190 5.25 -6.65 -0.55
CA ASP A 190 6.10 -5.46 -0.67
C ASP A 190 7.10 -5.25 0.49
N ILE A 191 7.45 -6.35 1.17
CA ILE A 191 8.35 -6.34 2.33
C ILE A 191 9.80 -6.65 1.91
N GLY A 192 10.73 -5.79 2.36
CA GLY A 192 12.17 -6.00 2.24
C GLY A 192 12.74 -5.88 0.81
N LEU A 193 12.11 -5.12 -0.08
CA LEU A 193 12.41 -5.15 -1.52
C LEU A 193 13.59 -4.26 -1.96
N TRP A 194 14.09 -3.39 -1.08
CA TRP A 194 15.13 -2.40 -1.40
C TRP A 194 16.52 -2.88 -1.00
N GLU A 195 17.55 -2.30 -1.62
CA GLU A 195 18.96 -2.67 -1.40
C GLU A 195 19.39 -2.55 0.07
N ASP A 196 18.81 -1.60 0.79
CA ASP A 196 19.12 -1.25 2.17
C ASP A 196 18.14 -1.79 3.22
N ASN A 197 17.20 -2.67 2.86
CA ASN A 197 16.33 -3.36 3.85
C ASN A 197 16.98 -4.57 4.52
N GLY A 198 18.25 -4.88 4.20
CA GLY A 198 18.96 -6.00 4.83
C GLY A 198 18.56 -7.39 4.34
N THR A 199 17.79 -7.52 3.26
CA THR A 199 17.38 -8.81 2.70
C THR A 199 18.31 -9.25 1.55
N PRO A 200 18.48 -10.56 1.31
CA PRO A 200 19.26 -11.03 0.15
C PRO A 200 18.63 -10.65 -1.20
N TYR A 201 17.29 -10.70 -1.29
CA TYR A 201 16.58 -10.43 -2.54
C TYR A 201 16.54 -8.94 -2.88
N GLY A 202 16.34 -8.05 -1.90
CA GLY A 202 16.33 -6.60 -2.14
C GLY A 202 17.63 -6.06 -2.75
N LYS A 203 18.78 -6.66 -2.39
CA LYS A 203 20.09 -6.38 -3.01
C LYS A 203 20.17 -6.73 -4.50
N THR A 204 19.31 -7.63 -4.98
CA THR A 204 19.33 -8.12 -6.37
C THR A 204 18.20 -7.56 -7.23
N TYR A 205 17.14 -7.02 -6.62
CA TYR A 205 15.93 -6.54 -7.32
C TYR A 205 16.13 -5.24 -8.09
N GLY A 206 17.23 -4.53 -7.84
CA GLY A 206 17.64 -3.37 -8.65
C GLY A 206 16.80 -2.11 -8.44
N PHE A 207 15.95 -2.06 -7.41
CA PHE A 207 15.25 -0.82 -7.04
C PHE A 207 16.20 0.26 -6.52
N GLY A 208 17.37 -0.12 -6.01
CA GLY A 208 18.31 0.74 -5.30
C GLY A 208 17.91 0.94 -3.83
N LYS A 209 18.41 2.01 -3.21
CA LYS A 209 18.04 2.39 -1.84
C LYS A 209 16.59 2.86 -1.75
N GLN A 210 15.94 2.58 -0.64
CA GLN A 210 14.59 3.04 -0.35
C GLN A 210 14.51 4.59 -0.39
N PRO A 211 13.57 5.19 -1.15
CA PRO A 211 13.51 6.63 -1.35
C PRO A 211 12.93 7.40 -0.16
N PHE A 212 11.98 6.81 0.59
CA PHE A 212 11.34 7.39 1.77
C PHE A 212 10.71 6.29 2.64
N GLY A 213 10.33 6.63 3.87
CA GLY A 213 10.07 5.65 4.93
C GLY A 213 11.35 5.21 5.63
N ASP A 214 11.22 4.43 6.71
CA ASP A 214 12.37 3.89 7.46
C ASP A 214 12.73 2.48 6.94
N PRO A 215 13.89 2.30 6.28
CA PRO A 215 14.30 1.00 5.76
C PRO A 215 14.66 -0.02 6.84
N ALA A 216 14.80 0.40 8.11
CA ALA A 216 15.02 -0.49 9.25
C ALA A 216 13.71 -1.10 9.80
N LEU A 217 12.56 -0.53 9.45
CA LEU A 217 11.26 -1.05 9.83
C LEU A 217 10.77 -2.06 8.79
N GLU A 218 10.20 -3.17 9.27
CA GLU A 218 9.86 -4.33 8.43
C GLU A 218 8.88 -3.97 7.29
N PHE A 219 7.81 -3.26 7.63
CA PHE A 219 6.80 -2.74 6.70
C PHE A 219 7.28 -1.48 5.94
N GLY A 220 8.37 -0.83 6.36
CA GLY A 220 8.81 0.45 5.79
C GLY A 220 9.11 0.39 4.29
N SER A 221 9.47 -0.81 3.79
CA SER A 221 9.67 -1.11 2.37
C SER A 221 8.42 -0.86 1.50
N GLN A 222 7.22 -0.89 2.08
CA GLN A 222 5.95 -0.75 1.37
C GLN A 222 5.70 0.69 0.91
N ALA A 223 6.08 1.69 1.71
CA ALA A 223 5.70 3.08 1.48
C ALA A 223 5.87 3.56 0.03
N PRO A 224 6.97 3.29 -0.70
CA PRO A 224 7.12 3.77 -2.06
C PRO A 224 6.36 2.96 -3.12
N PHE A 225 5.87 1.76 -2.82
CA PHE A 225 4.96 1.01 -3.69
C PHE A 225 3.49 1.39 -3.48
N HIS A 226 3.14 1.86 -2.28
CA HIS A 226 1.76 2.14 -1.84
C HIS A 226 1.37 3.62 -1.91
N MET A 227 2.33 4.54 -1.78
CA MET A 227 2.09 5.99 -1.80
C MET A 227 2.43 6.59 -3.15
N GLY A 228 1.60 7.49 -3.68
CA GLY A 228 1.73 8.18 -4.95
C GLY A 228 1.67 9.70 -4.83
N PHE A 229 2.79 10.34 -4.50
CA PHE A 229 2.90 11.80 -4.37
C PHE A 229 3.00 12.48 -5.74
N TYR A 230 1.98 12.37 -6.58
CA TYR A 230 1.99 12.82 -7.99
C TYR A 230 1.60 14.29 -8.20
N HIS A 231 1.04 14.93 -7.17
CA HIS A 231 0.40 16.25 -7.29
C HIS A 231 1.12 17.33 -6.49
N GLU A 232 2.34 17.05 -6.01
CA GLU A 232 3.15 18.05 -5.33
C GLU A 232 3.62 19.14 -6.30
N SER A 233 3.92 20.33 -5.77
CA SER A 233 4.35 21.43 -6.61
C SER A 233 5.71 21.12 -7.29
N PRO A 234 5.95 21.61 -8.53
CA PRO A 234 7.20 21.33 -9.26
C PRO A 234 8.48 21.69 -8.49
N ILE A 235 8.43 22.71 -7.64
CA ILE A 235 9.56 23.13 -6.81
C ILE A 235 9.87 22.13 -5.69
N ILE A 236 8.86 21.44 -5.15
CA ILE A 236 9.05 20.35 -4.17
C ILE A 236 9.79 19.20 -4.84
N TYR A 237 9.41 18.77 -6.03
CA TYR A 237 10.16 17.74 -6.74
C TYR A 237 11.59 18.14 -7.09
N LYS A 238 11.84 19.43 -7.36
CA LYS A 238 13.20 19.92 -7.60
C LYS A 238 14.06 19.84 -6.33
N ALA A 239 13.46 20.08 -5.16
CA ALA A 239 14.13 20.04 -3.87
C ALA A 239 14.25 18.60 -3.30
N ALA A 240 13.27 17.75 -3.57
CA ALA A 240 13.10 16.41 -3.01
C ALA A 240 12.74 15.40 -4.11
N GLY A 241 13.65 15.22 -5.07
CA GLY A 241 13.42 14.35 -6.24
C GLY A 241 13.14 12.89 -5.91
N PHE A 242 13.54 12.41 -4.72
CA PHE A 242 13.25 11.07 -4.24
C PHE A 242 11.74 10.78 -4.11
N LEU A 243 10.90 11.81 -3.93
CA LEU A 243 9.43 11.67 -3.87
C LEU A 243 8.82 11.19 -5.21
N ARG A 244 9.57 11.29 -6.31
CA ARG A 244 9.15 10.75 -7.61
C ARG A 244 9.35 9.24 -7.74
N ARG A 245 10.13 8.63 -6.83
CA ARG A 245 10.37 7.18 -6.82
C ARG A 245 9.23 6.50 -6.09
N THR A 246 8.06 6.54 -6.72
CA THR A 246 6.81 5.95 -6.27
C THR A 246 6.31 5.00 -7.37
N TYR A 247 5.85 3.81 -6.99
CA TYR A 247 5.54 2.72 -7.91
C TYR A 247 4.15 2.04 -7.78
N PRO A 248 3.07 2.69 -7.29
CA PRO A 248 1.75 2.07 -7.33
C PRO A 248 1.25 1.90 -8.78
N GLU A 249 1.59 2.78 -9.72
CA GLU A 249 1.22 2.58 -11.15
C GLU A 249 1.85 1.30 -11.74
N TYR A 250 3.09 0.99 -11.36
CA TYR A 250 3.75 -0.28 -11.70
C TYR A 250 2.99 -1.49 -11.15
N ARG A 251 2.66 -1.47 -9.85
CA ARG A 251 1.93 -2.56 -9.19
C ARG A 251 0.52 -2.74 -9.78
N ILE A 252 -0.22 -1.65 -9.99
CA ILE A 252 -1.57 -1.66 -10.55
C ILE A 252 -1.56 -2.24 -11.98
N HIS A 253 -0.66 -1.77 -12.85
CA HIS A 253 -0.62 -2.23 -14.24
C HIS A 253 -0.23 -3.71 -14.31
N LEU A 254 0.84 -4.11 -13.62
CA LEU A 254 1.30 -5.49 -13.54
C LEU A 254 0.19 -6.46 -13.12
N TYR A 255 -0.48 -6.18 -12.00
CA TYR A 255 -1.50 -7.07 -11.48
C TYR A 255 -2.80 -7.04 -12.29
N ARG A 256 -3.14 -5.91 -12.91
CA ARG A 256 -4.25 -5.84 -13.88
C ARG A 256 -3.96 -6.68 -15.13
N SER A 257 -2.74 -6.64 -15.66
CA SER A 257 -2.33 -7.45 -16.80
C SER A 257 -2.34 -8.95 -16.47
N LEU A 258 -1.81 -9.33 -15.31
CA LEU A 258 -1.87 -10.71 -14.81
C LEU A 258 -3.31 -11.20 -14.60
N ALA A 259 -4.17 -10.35 -14.02
CA ALA A 259 -5.59 -10.65 -13.83
C ALA A 259 -6.30 -10.91 -15.17
N ALA A 260 -6.15 -9.99 -16.13
CA ALA A 260 -6.75 -10.12 -17.45
C ALA A 260 -6.23 -11.33 -18.22
N PHE A 261 -4.93 -11.62 -18.11
CA PHE A 261 -4.32 -12.80 -18.71
C PHE A 261 -4.92 -14.09 -18.12
N ALA A 262 -4.91 -14.25 -16.79
CA ALA A 262 -5.42 -15.44 -16.12
C ALA A 262 -6.92 -15.65 -16.37
N LEU A 263 -7.74 -14.59 -16.35
CA LEU A 263 -9.17 -14.69 -16.72
C LEU A 263 -9.34 -15.19 -18.15
N LYS A 264 -8.58 -14.63 -19.10
CA LYS A 264 -8.67 -14.97 -20.52
C LYS A 264 -8.23 -16.40 -20.83
N THR A 265 -7.27 -16.94 -20.08
CA THR A 265 -6.73 -18.28 -20.33
C THR A 265 -7.39 -19.38 -19.49
N GLY A 266 -8.42 -19.05 -18.70
CA GLY A 266 -9.24 -20.04 -18.00
C GLY A 266 -8.83 -20.32 -16.56
N HIS A 267 -8.12 -19.38 -15.93
CA HIS A 267 -7.64 -19.43 -14.55
C HIS A 267 -8.32 -18.38 -13.66
N PRO A 268 -9.66 -18.45 -13.46
CA PRO A 268 -10.41 -17.35 -12.86
C PRO A 268 -10.09 -17.13 -11.37
N TYR A 269 -9.62 -18.14 -10.63
CA TYR A 269 -9.18 -17.95 -9.25
C TYR A 269 -7.98 -17.00 -9.18
N TRP A 270 -6.93 -17.26 -9.97
CA TRP A 270 -5.78 -16.35 -10.07
C TRP A 270 -6.13 -15.03 -10.74
N GLY A 271 -7.03 -15.04 -11.74
CA GLY A 271 -7.58 -13.84 -12.34
C GLY A 271 -8.15 -12.87 -11.31
N TRP A 272 -9.01 -13.34 -10.43
CA TRP A 272 -9.62 -12.53 -9.38
C TRP A 272 -8.68 -12.23 -8.20
N ARG A 273 -7.75 -13.14 -7.87
CA ARG A 273 -6.73 -12.89 -6.86
C ARG A 273 -5.76 -11.77 -7.28
N PHE A 274 -5.27 -11.80 -8.52
CA PHE A 274 -4.47 -10.70 -9.08
C PHE A 274 -5.27 -9.38 -9.17
N ALA A 275 -6.58 -9.46 -9.48
CA ALA A 275 -7.43 -8.27 -9.45
C ALA A 275 -7.52 -7.66 -8.04
N GLY A 276 -7.59 -8.49 -6.99
CA GLY A 276 -7.49 -8.05 -5.60
C GLY A 276 -6.15 -7.38 -5.28
N TRP A 277 -5.03 -7.96 -5.72
CA TRP A 277 -3.72 -7.33 -5.56
C TRP A 277 -3.64 -5.97 -6.26
N ALA A 278 -4.18 -5.84 -7.46
CA ALA A 278 -4.24 -4.54 -8.14
C ALA A 278 -5.12 -3.53 -7.38
N LEU A 279 -6.27 -3.99 -6.88
CA LEU A 279 -7.22 -3.17 -6.14
C LEU A 279 -6.61 -2.54 -4.89
N HIS A 280 -5.77 -3.29 -4.17
CA HIS A 280 -5.05 -2.78 -3.01
C HIS A 280 -4.41 -1.41 -3.30
N TYR A 281 -3.54 -1.33 -4.31
CA TYR A 281 -2.85 -0.08 -4.66
C TYR A 281 -3.78 0.98 -5.24
N VAL A 282 -4.86 0.59 -5.94
CA VAL A 282 -5.90 1.55 -6.37
C VAL A 282 -6.56 2.19 -5.14
N GLN A 283 -6.87 1.38 -4.14
CA GLN A 283 -7.50 1.79 -2.91
C GLN A 283 -6.55 2.65 -2.06
N ASP A 284 -5.27 2.31 -1.96
CA ASP A 284 -4.25 3.13 -1.30
C ASP A 284 -4.22 4.55 -1.85
N LEU A 285 -4.28 4.69 -3.17
CA LEU A 285 -4.25 5.99 -3.82
C LEU A 285 -5.51 6.82 -3.56
N THR A 286 -6.55 6.27 -2.93
CA THR A 286 -7.69 7.05 -2.44
C THR A 286 -7.44 7.66 -1.05
N GLN A 287 -6.38 7.23 -0.36
CA GLN A 287 -5.98 7.71 0.96
C GLN A 287 -5.25 9.08 0.83
N PRO A 288 -5.68 10.15 1.52
CA PRO A 288 -5.12 11.49 1.31
C PRO A 288 -3.63 11.69 1.65
N TYR A 289 -3.13 11.03 2.70
CA TYR A 289 -1.71 10.95 3.09
C TYR A 289 -0.87 10.08 2.15
N HIS A 290 -1.48 9.20 1.34
CA HIS A 290 -0.78 8.49 0.26
C HIS A 290 -0.62 9.35 -1.00
N ALA A 291 -1.43 10.41 -1.15
CA ALA A 291 -1.39 11.31 -2.30
C ALA A 291 -0.67 12.65 -2.04
N THR A 292 -0.36 12.97 -0.77
CA THR A 292 0.19 14.27 -0.35
C THR A 292 1.20 14.10 0.78
N VAL A 293 2.38 14.71 0.65
CA VAL A 293 3.53 14.45 1.55
C VAL A 293 3.35 15.06 2.94
N LEU A 294 2.89 16.31 3.01
CA LEU A 294 2.63 17.02 4.27
C LEU A 294 1.34 17.83 4.17
N PRO A 295 0.17 17.17 4.30
CA PRO A 295 -1.12 17.85 4.37
C PRO A 295 -1.12 18.97 5.42
N GLY A 296 -1.76 20.10 5.11
CA GLY A 296 -1.83 21.26 6.01
C GLY A 296 -0.53 22.07 6.13
N VAL A 297 0.55 21.69 5.42
CA VAL A 297 1.83 22.42 5.42
C VAL A 297 2.05 23.08 4.06
N SER A 298 2.20 24.42 4.05
CA SER A 298 2.44 25.15 2.79
C SER A 298 3.77 24.78 2.14
N THR A 299 3.84 24.88 0.81
CA THR A 299 5.08 24.65 0.03
C THR A 299 6.26 25.48 0.56
N ALA A 300 6.03 26.75 0.90
CA ALA A 300 7.08 27.62 1.46
C ALA A 300 7.61 27.07 2.80
N ARG A 301 6.71 26.57 3.67
CA ARG A 301 7.10 25.95 4.95
C ARG A 301 7.83 24.62 4.74
N MET A 302 7.40 23.80 3.78
CA MET A 302 8.11 22.56 3.42
C MET A 302 9.54 22.84 2.94
N LEU A 303 9.71 23.81 2.04
CA LEU A 303 11.03 24.22 1.55
C LEU A 303 11.90 24.77 2.66
N TRP A 304 11.32 25.54 3.59
CA TRP A 304 12.03 26.04 4.77
C TRP A 304 12.50 24.91 5.69
N ILE A 305 11.61 23.95 6.00
CA ILE A 305 11.96 22.76 6.80
C ILE A 305 13.11 21.98 6.13
N ASN A 306 13.03 21.77 4.82
CA ASN A 306 14.08 21.08 4.08
C ASN A 306 15.40 21.88 4.06
N ALA A 307 15.35 23.21 3.97
CA ALA A 307 16.53 24.05 4.05
C ALA A 307 17.22 23.95 5.42
N LEU A 308 16.45 23.94 6.51
CA LEU A 308 16.98 23.73 7.87
C LEU A 308 17.64 22.35 8.01
N ASP A 309 17.01 21.30 7.45
CA ASP A 309 17.55 19.93 7.44
C ASP A 309 18.91 19.85 6.73
N ILE A 310 19.04 20.48 5.55
CA ILE A 310 20.29 20.56 4.80
C ILE A 310 21.39 21.30 5.59
N MET A 311 21.01 22.27 6.42
CA MET A 311 21.93 22.99 7.31
C MET A 311 22.29 22.21 8.60
N GLY A 312 21.81 20.96 8.74
CA GLY A 312 22.08 20.09 9.89
C GLY A 312 21.11 20.27 11.06
N TRP A 313 20.03 21.04 10.89
CA TRP A 313 18.99 21.23 11.90
C TRP A 313 17.78 20.35 11.60
N HIS A 314 17.87 19.08 12.00
CA HIS A 314 16.90 18.02 11.64
C HIS A 314 15.57 18.11 12.41
N GLY A 315 15.57 18.65 13.63
CA GLY A 315 14.40 18.62 14.52
C GLY A 315 13.06 19.13 13.92
N PRO A 316 13.01 20.22 13.13
CA PRO A 316 11.79 20.64 12.44
C PRO A 316 11.22 19.61 11.47
N LYS A 317 12.08 18.90 10.73
CA LYS A 317 11.70 17.84 9.81
C LYS A 317 11.20 16.62 10.57
N ASP A 318 11.92 16.20 11.60
CA ASP A 318 11.54 15.06 12.44
C ASP A 318 10.16 15.27 13.08
N ARG A 319 9.90 16.49 13.57
CA ARG A 319 8.57 16.86 14.10
C ARG A 319 7.50 16.82 13.02
N ALA A 320 7.75 17.37 11.83
CA ALA A 320 6.78 17.35 10.74
C ALA A 320 6.44 15.91 10.32
N ILE A 321 7.45 15.05 10.18
CA ILE A 321 7.29 13.63 9.88
C ILE A 321 6.48 12.94 10.99
N ARG A 322 6.78 13.19 12.26
CA ARG A 322 6.01 12.60 13.36
C ARG A 322 4.54 12.98 13.31
N LEU A 323 4.26 14.27 13.13
CA LEU A 323 2.88 14.76 13.12
C LEU A 323 2.09 14.21 11.95
N VAL A 324 2.68 14.15 10.74
CA VAL A 324 1.99 13.56 9.60
C VAL A 324 1.77 12.05 9.79
N SER A 325 2.77 11.31 10.29
CA SER A 325 2.62 9.87 10.58
C SER A 325 1.52 9.61 11.62
N ASN A 326 1.48 10.39 12.70
CA ASN A 326 0.47 10.23 13.74
C ASN A 326 -0.94 10.50 13.22
N ARG A 327 -1.13 11.53 12.38
CA ARG A 327 -2.45 11.87 11.81
C ARG A 327 -2.89 10.89 10.73
N HIS A 328 -1.94 10.39 9.95
CA HIS A 328 -2.16 9.31 9.00
C HIS A 328 -2.71 8.09 9.74
N LEU A 329 -1.96 7.55 10.71
CA LEU A 329 -2.37 6.38 11.47
C LEU A 329 -3.66 6.61 12.27
N ALA A 330 -3.89 7.83 12.76
CA ALA A 330 -5.14 8.17 13.42
C ALA A 330 -6.37 8.05 12.49
N LEU A 331 -6.24 8.42 11.22
CA LEU A 331 -7.34 8.26 10.25
C LEU A 331 -7.64 6.77 10.01
N GLU A 332 -6.60 5.97 9.83
CA GLU A 332 -6.71 4.53 9.52
C GLU A 332 -7.22 3.74 10.70
N ASN A 333 -6.74 4.02 11.90
CA ASN A 333 -7.24 3.46 13.13
C ASN A 333 -8.74 3.75 13.31
N TYR A 334 -9.16 5.02 13.13
CA TYR A 334 -10.57 5.38 13.19
C TYR A 334 -11.41 4.64 12.12
N GLN A 335 -10.89 4.53 10.89
CA GLN A 335 -11.53 3.77 9.82
C GLN A 335 -11.68 2.28 10.14
N TYR A 336 -10.60 1.64 10.57
CA TYR A 336 -10.56 0.21 10.89
C TYR A 336 -11.57 -0.15 11.99
N TYR A 337 -11.52 0.55 13.13
CA TYR A 337 -12.44 0.27 14.24
C TYR A 337 -13.88 0.58 13.86
N ARG A 338 -14.14 1.66 13.12
CA ARG A 338 -15.51 2.01 12.70
C ARG A 338 -16.13 0.93 11.81
N MET A 339 -15.36 0.41 10.86
CA MET A 339 -15.83 -0.64 9.96
C MET A 339 -15.92 -1.99 10.66
N SER A 340 -14.91 -2.34 11.46
CA SER A 340 -14.90 -3.59 12.25
C SER A 340 -16.09 -3.67 13.19
N ASP A 341 -16.41 -2.59 13.90
CA ASP A 341 -17.58 -2.47 14.77
C ASP A 341 -18.90 -2.68 14.01
N ALA A 342 -19.03 -2.05 12.82
CA ALA A 342 -20.22 -2.22 11.98
C ALA A 342 -20.39 -3.66 11.48
N TYR A 343 -19.30 -4.38 11.19
CA TYR A 343 -19.34 -5.80 10.86
C TYR A 343 -19.72 -6.67 12.07
N LEU A 344 -19.11 -6.43 13.23
CA LEU A 344 -19.38 -7.17 14.48
C LEU A 344 -20.85 -7.06 14.89
N HIS A 345 -21.45 -5.88 14.72
CA HIS A 345 -22.85 -5.63 15.02
C HIS A 345 -23.81 -6.02 13.88
N ASN A 346 -23.28 -6.47 12.73
CA ASN A 346 -24.05 -6.72 11.51
C ASN A 346 -24.97 -5.54 11.17
N ASP A 347 -24.43 -4.32 11.17
CA ASP A 347 -25.16 -3.09 10.87
C ASP A 347 -24.99 -2.71 9.39
N PRO A 348 -25.87 -3.16 8.48
CA PRO A 348 -25.79 -2.78 7.08
C PRO A 348 -26.15 -1.30 6.87
N ASN A 349 -26.64 -0.57 7.87
CA ASN A 349 -27.02 0.83 7.72
C ASN A 349 -25.93 1.80 8.20
N ASP A 350 -24.80 1.30 8.71
CA ASP A 350 -23.65 2.11 9.07
C ASP A 350 -23.27 3.06 7.91
N ALA A 351 -23.01 4.33 8.25
CA ALA A 351 -22.76 5.38 7.28
C ALA A 351 -21.50 5.13 6.44
N VAL A 352 -20.48 4.48 6.98
CA VAL A 352 -19.24 4.18 6.28
C VAL A 352 -19.44 2.98 5.34
N LEU A 353 -20.07 1.90 5.82
CA LEU A 353 -20.39 0.73 4.98
C LEU A 353 -21.39 1.07 3.85
N ARG A 354 -22.34 1.98 4.09
CA ARG A 354 -23.23 2.49 3.03
C ARG A 354 -22.49 3.33 2.01
N ALA A 355 -21.55 4.18 2.43
CA ALA A 355 -20.79 5.01 1.51
C ALA A 355 -19.93 4.16 0.54
N LEU A 356 -19.35 3.06 1.02
CA LEU A 356 -18.65 2.10 0.16
C LEU A 356 -19.54 1.50 -0.92
N ARG A 357 -20.84 1.33 -0.67
CA ARG A 357 -21.84 0.78 -1.59
C ARG A 357 -22.54 1.83 -2.47
N ASP A 358 -22.29 3.10 -2.21
CA ASP A 358 -22.96 4.18 -2.94
C ASP A 358 -22.41 4.26 -4.37
N THR A 359 -23.27 3.95 -5.34
CA THR A 359 -22.97 3.91 -6.78
C THR A 359 -23.29 5.24 -7.49
N SER A 360 -23.73 6.28 -6.77
CA SER A 360 -24.19 7.54 -7.36
C SER A 360 -23.13 8.26 -8.20
N GLN A 361 -21.85 7.98 -7.96
CA GLN A 361 -20.73 8.57 -8.70
C GLN A 361 -20.17 7.67 -9.81
N ASP A 362 -20.58 6.40 -9.88
CA ASP A 362 -19.98 5.40 -10.78
C ASP A 362 -20.17 5.78 -12.25
N ALA A 363 -21.39 6.14 -12.64
CA ALA A 363 -21.74 6.49 -14.02
C ALA A 363 -21.08 7.78 -14.51
N ALA A 364 -20.62 8.63 -13.59
CA ALA A 364 -19.90 9.85 -13.92
C ALA A 364 -18.39 9.62 -14.12
N GLN A 365 -17.86 8.44 -13.77
CA GLN A 365 -16.46 8.11 -13.97
C GLN A 365 -16.19 7.81 -15.45
N ALA A 366 -15.04 8.26 -15.93
CA ALA A 366 -14.53 7.82 -17.22
C ALA A 366 -14.19 6.31 -17.17
N PRO A 367 -14.24 5.60 -18.31
CA PRO A 367 -13.71 4.24 -18.38
C PRO A 367 -12.28 4.16 -17.84
N TRP A 368 -11.95 3.06 -17.17
CA TRP A 368 -10.61 2.88 -16.59
C TRP A 368 -9.52 2.95 -17.67
N ALA A 369 -8.58 3.86 -17.50
CA ALA A 369 -7.42 4.04 -18.33
C ALA A 369 -6.14 3.85 -17.51
N ASP A 370 -5.02 3.54 -18.14
CA ASP A 370 -3.76 3.28 -17.42
C ASP A 370 -3.24 4.52 -16.68
N THR A 371 -3.68 5.73 -17.08
CA THR A 371 -3.37 6.99 -16.38
C THR A 371 -4.33 7.30 -15.21
N ALA A 372 -5.41 6.53 -15.03
CA ALA A 372 -6.43 6.78 -14.00
C ALA A 372 -5.86 6.82 -12.57
N PRO A 373 -4.93 5.94 -12.14
CA PRO A 373 -4.34 6.01 -10.81
C PRO A 373 -3.78 7.39 -10.46
N ARG A 374 -3.06 8.00 -11.41
CA ARG A 374 -2.47 9.32 -11.25
C ARG A 374 -3.46 10.45 -11.50
N GLN A 375 -4.20 10.40 -12.60
CA GLN A 375 -4.98 11.55 -13.07
C GLN A 375 -6.31 11.71 -12.35
N VAL A 376 -6.89 10.62 -11.85
CA VAL A 376 -8.22 10.58 -11.23
C VAL A 376 -8.10 10.20 -9.75
N VAL A 377 -7.64 8.99 -9.45
CA VAL A 377 -7.69 8.39 -8.11
C VAL A 377 -6.90 9.22 -7.09
N SER A 378 -5.58 9.32 -7.28
CA SER A 378 -4.71 10.12 -6.38
C SER A 378 -5.01 11.61 -6.42
N ARG A 379 -5.57 12.14 -7.52
CA ARG A 379 -5.97 13.55 -7.60
C ARG A 379 -7.15 13.86 -6.70
N GLN A 380 -8.13 12.96 -6.64
CA GLN A 380 -9.26 13.08 -5.72
C GLN A 380 -8.78 13.03 -4.26
N ALA A 381 -7.90 12.08 -3.91
CA ALA A 381 -7.32 11.99 -2.58
C ALA A 381 -6.52 13.24 -2.20
N HIS A 382 -5.66 13.74 -3.11
CA HIS A 382 -4.89 14.95 -2.91
C HIS A 382 -5.77 16.18 -2.64
N ALA A 383 -6.89 16.32 -3.35
CA ALA A 383 -7.84 17.42 -3.14
C ALA A 383 -8.49 17.41 -1.74
N TRP A 384 -8.52 16.25 -1.07
CA TRP A 384 -9.08 16.10 0.28
C TRP A 384 -8.04 16.19 1.40
N ALA A 385 -6.75 16.06 1.10
CA ALA A 385 -5.68 15.95 2.10
C ALA A 385 -5.70 17.07 3.14
N ASP A 386 -5.72 18.32 2.70
CA ASP A 386 -5.74 19.49 3.60
C ASP A 386 -7.00 19.57 4.47
N ARG A 387 -8.15 19.13 3.95
CA ARG A 387 -9.40 19.10 4.71
C ARG A 387 -9.38 17.98 5.75
N THR A 388 -8.87 16.82 5.38
CA THR A 388 -8.70 15.66 6.26
C THR A 388 -7.76 15.99 7.42
N ASP A 389 -6.58 16.56 7.16
CA ASP A 389 -5.61 16.94 8.19
C ASP A 389 -6.21 17.92 9.20
N ARG A 390 -6.88 18.98 8.71
CA ARG A 390 -7.54 19.96 9.59
C ARG A 390 -8.62 19.32 10.46
N MET A 391 -9.43 18.42 9.90
CA MET A 391 -10.50 17.76 10.64
C MET A 391 -9.94 16.87 11.76
N LEU A 392 -8.88 16.09 11.48
CA LEU A 392 -8.23 15.26 12.50
C LEU A 392 -7.67 16.11 13.66
N VAL A 393 -7.02 17.24 13.35
CA VAL A 393 -6.50 18.17 14.36
C VAL A 393 -7.63 18.82 15.19
N GLN A 394 -8.80 19.05 14.59
CA GLN A 394 -9.96 19.64 15.28
C GLN A 394 -10.73 18.63 16.13
N ALA A 395 -10.86 17.39 15.64
CA ALA A 395 -11.73 16.39 16.23
C ALA A 395 -11.04 15.54 17.31
N LEU A 396 -9.75 15.24 17.13
CA LEU A 396 -9.04 14.30 17.99
C LEU A 396 -8.21 15.02 19.07
N PRO A 397 -8.03 14.42 20.25
CA PRO A 397 -7.16 14.96 21.28
C PRO A 397 -5.74 15.25 20.78
N ALA A 398 -5.20 16.42 21.16
CA ALA A 398 -3.89 16.89 20.70
C ALA A 398 -2.75 15.89 20.95
N LYS A 399 -2.84 15.08 22.02
CA LYS A 399 -1.92 13.97 22.32
C LYS A 399 -1.69 13.06 21.10
N TYR A 400 -2.75 12.74 20.36
CA TYR A 400 -2.69 11.76 19.28
C TYR A 400 -2.25 12.36 17.95
N VAL A 401 -2.55 13.64 17.70
CA VAL A 401 -2.42 14.25 16.36
C VAL A 401 -1.53 15.49 16.30
N SER A 402 -1.14 16.04 17.45
CA SER A 402 -0.38 17.29 17.56
C SER A 402 0.81 17.22 18.52
N ASP A 403 1.05 16.10 19.19
CA ASP A 403 2.22 15.87 20.04
C ASP A 403 3.33 15.13 19.28
N PRO A 404 4.50 15.76 19.03
CA PRO A 404 5.62 15.11 18.37
C PRO A 404 6.39 14.10 19.25
N ALA A 405 6.09 14.01 20.56
CA ALA A 405 6.65 12.99 21.44
C ALA A 405 5.84 11.69 21.43
N TYR A 406 4.55 11.76 21.07
CA TYR A 406 3.71 10.59 20.92
C TYR A 406 4.04 9.86 19.62
N VAL A 407 4.17 8.53 19.68
CA VAL A 407 4.31 7.68 18.49
C VAL A 407 3.08 6.79 18.39
N PHE A 408 2.23 7.07 17.40
CA PHE A 408 1.00 6.32 17.17
C PHE A 408 1.30 4.82 16.95
N GLU A 409 0.45 3.94 17.46
CA GLU A 409 0.58 2.46 17.50
C GLU A 409 1.79 1.88 18.27
N GLN A 410 2.81 2.67 18.61
CA GLN A 410 3.92 2.20 19.45
C GLN A 410 3.72 2.57 20.92
N THR A 411 3.16 3.75 21.19
CA THR A 411 2.94 4.23 22.56
C THR A 411 1.73 3.55 23.19
N GLU A 412 0.65 3.41 22.42
CA GLU A 412 -0.60 2.75 22.80
C GLU A 412 -1.05 1.86 21.63
N PRO A 413 -0.58 0.61 21.56
CA PRO A 413 -0.83 -0.29 20.43
C PRO A 413 -2.31 -0.64 20.23
N ASP A 414 -3.08 -0.70 21.31
CA ASP A 414 -4.49 -1.11 21.32
C ASP A 414 -5.46 0.09 21.32
N ILE A 415 -5.01 1.27 20.89
CA ILE A 415 -5.85 2.46 20.89
C ILE A 415 -7.00 2.33 19.89
N ASP A 416 -8.23 2.60 20.35
CA ASP A 416 -9.42 2.70 19.50
C ASP A 416 -9.89 4.16 19.44
N LEU A 417 -9.69 4.79 18.28
CA LEU A 417 -10.09 6.18 18.08
C LEU A 417 -11.59 6.38 17.94
N VAL A 418 -12.39 5.35 17.65
CA VAL A 418 -13.86 5.46 17.72
C VAL A 418 -14.26 5.72 19.17
N THR A 419 -13.74 4.92 20.10
CA THR A 419 -13.96 5.10 21.54
C THR A 419 -13.45 6.46 22.03
N VAL A 420 -12.26 6.90 21.59
CA VAL A 420 -11.74 8.23 21.94
C VAL A 420 -12.64 9.36 21.45
N LEU A 421 -13.17 9.25 20.22
CA LEU A 421 -14.00 10.28 19.61
C LEU A 421 -15.37 10.43 20.30
N HIS A 422 -15.86 9.42 21.02
CA HIS A 422 -17.11 9.54 21.80
C HIS A 422 -17.06 10.62 22.89
N ALA A 423 -15.88 11.04 23.34
CA ALA A 423 -15.72 12.15 24.26
C ALA A 423 -15.86 13.54 23.58
N ALA A 424 -15.84 13.61 22.25
CA ALA A 424 -16.01 14.85 21.50
C ALA A 424 -17.50 15.24 21.38
N PRO A 425 -17.83 16.53 21.14
CA PRO A 425 -19.22 16.95 20.88
C PRO A 425 -19.84 16.16 19.72
N GLN A 426 -21.13 15.80 19.80
CA GLN A 426 -21.82 14.99 18.78
C GLN A 426 -21.61 15.51 17.36
N LYS A 427 -21.70 16.83 17.17
CA LYS A 427 -21.45 17.48 15.87
C LYS A 427 -20.08 17.11 15.28
N MET A 428 -19.04 17.03 16.12
CA MET A 428 -17.70 16.66 15.68
C MET A 428 -17.61 15.18 15.31
N GLN A 429 -18.33 14.31 16.04
CA GLN A 429 -18.44 12.88 15.71
C GLN A 429 -19.13 12.70 14.34
N ASP A 430 -20.20 13.46 14.11
CA ASP A 430 -20.94 13.44 12.84
C ASP A 430 -20.07 13.97 11.68
N GLU A 431 -19.31 15.04 11.90
CA GLU A 431 -18.40 15.62 10.90
C GLU A 431 -17.24 14.67 10.55
N MET A 432 -16.66 13.98 11.54
CA MET A 432 -15.68 12.92 11.33
C MET A 432 -16.25 11.74 10.55
N THR A 433 -17.47 11.31 10.90
CA THR A 433 -18.17 10.24 10.17
C THR A 433 -18.42 10.65 8.73
N GLN A 434 -18.91 11.86 8.49
CA GLN A 434 -19.15 12.38 7.15
C GLN A 434 -17.87 12.51 6.32
N LEU A 435 -16.76 12.93 6.93
CA LEU A 435 -15.44 12.96 6.29
C LEU A 435 -15.07 11.55 5.83
N LEU A 436 -15.07 10.57 6.75
CA LEU A 436 -14.68 9.19 6.46
C LEU A 436 -15.60 8.57 5.40
N SER A 437 -16.91 8.72 5.52
CA SER A 437 -17.87 8.28 4.50
C SER A 437 -17.57 8.86 3.12
N THR A 438 -17.16 10.13 3.02
CA THR A 438 -16.81 10.73 1.73
C THR A 438 -15.56 10.08 1.13
N LEU A 439 -14.52 9.84 1.94
CA LEU A 439 -13.31 9.15 1.48
C LEU A 439 -13.61 7.69 1.07
N MET A 440 -14.47 7.01 1.83
CA MET A 440 -14.90 5.64 1.54
C MET A 440 -15.84 5.53 0.32
N GLN A 441 -16.58 6.58 -0.02
CA GLN A 441 -17.30 6.65 -1.30
C GLN A 441 -16.31 6.69 -2.48
N HIS A 442 -15.21 7.44 -2.37
CA HIS A 442 -14.16 7.41 -3.40
C HIS A 442 -13.49 6.03 -3.49
N PHE A 443 -13.15 5.42 -2.35
CA PHE A 443 -12.65 4.03 -2.30
C PHE A 443 -13.59 3.09 -3.05
N GLY A 444 -14.89 3.11 -2.72
CA GLY A 444 -15.89 2.22 -3.32
C GLY A 444 -16.05 2.46 -4.82
N THR A 445 -16.14 3.74 -5.22
CA THR A 445 -16.28 4.14 -6.63
C THR A 445 -15.09 3.63 -7.46
N GLN A 446 -13.86 3.91 -7.03
CA GLN A 446 -12.66 3.52 -7.80
C GLN A 446 -12.47 2.00 -7.82
N THR A 447 -12.84 1.31 -6.72
CA THR A 447 -12.85 -0.16 -6.66
C THR A 447 -13.76 -0.76 -7.73
N ARG A 448 -15.01 -0.28 -7.84
CA ARG A 448 -15.98 -0.79 -8.82
C ARG A 448 -15.61 -0.44 -10.25
N VAL A 449 -15.11 0.78 -10.50
CA VAL A 449 -14.69 1.21 -11.85
C VAL A 449 -13.52 0.35 -12.35
N PHE A 450 -12.54 0.06 -11.47
CA PHE A 450 -11.43 -0.82 -11.79
C PHE A 450 -11.92 -2.23 -12.15
N ILE A 451 -12.71 -2.86 -11.27
CA ILE A 451 -13.21 -4.23 -11.49
C ILE A 451 -14.14 -4.31 -12.69
N GLY A 452 -14.99 -3.30 -12.91
CA GLY A 452 -15.83 -3.20 -14.10
C GLY A 452 -15.02 -3.21 -15.41
N SER A 453 -13.81 -2.66 -15.40
CA SER A 453 -12.92 -2.68 -16.56
C SER A 453 -12.31 -4.05 -16.90
N LEU A 454 -12.26 -4.96 -15.91
CA LEU A 454 -11.81 -6.34 -16.08
C LEU A 454 -12.97 -7.25 -16.47
N ALA A 455 -14.14 -7.07 -15.84
CA ALA A 455 -15.34 -7.89 -16.09
C ALA A 455 -15.99 -7.66 -17.46
N ALA A 456 -15.68 -6.55 -18.14
CA ALA A 456 -16.19 -6.23 -19.48
C ALA A 456 -15.33 -6.82 -20.63
N ARG A 457 -14.28 -7.57 -20.30
CA ARG A 457 -13.37 -8.23 -21.25
C ARG A 457 -13.57 -9.74 -21.20
#